data_AF-A0A852PTG1-F1
#
_entry.id   AF-A0A852PTG1-F1
#
_cell.length_a   1.000
_cell.length_b   1.000
_cell.length_c   1.000
_cell.angle_alpha   90.00
_cell.angle_beta   90.00
_cell.angle_gamma   90.00
#
_symmetry.space_group_name_H-M   'P 1'
#
loop_
_entity.id
_entity.type
_entity.pdbx_description
1 polymer ?
#
loop_
_entity_poly.entity_id
_entity_poly.type
_entity_poly.pdbx_seq_one_letter_code
_entity_poly.pdbx_strand_id
1 'polypeptide(L)'
;KAANPIGDGPKRVPVSHHSAQSRLLTSGAQAQRVLCPANFAQRVPVQSQKSVLSTQKLSSNQTQQLRPKLPLQATAKPQAPSKNSEKPAQAPGPAKNPEAASTSKQKTEETAKKKNEETKKKNEETKKRQWSLDDFEIGRPLGKGKFGNVYLAREKQSKFILALKVLFKTQLEEAGVEHQLRREVEIQSHLRHPNILRLYGYFHDVTRVYLILEYAPRGEVFKELQKLTKFDEQRTATYITELADALSYCHSKSVIHRDIKPENLLLGSNGELKIADFGWSVHAPSSRRTTLCGTLDYLPPEMIEGRTHDEKVDIWSLGVLCYEFLVGKPPFEATTYQETYRAISRVEFRFPPFVTEGARDLISKLLKHNPFHRLPLKDVLLHPWITANSTKIPNSRK
;
A
#
# COMPACT_ATOMS: atom_id res chain seq x y z
N LYS A 1 -60.20 37.23 -49.93
CA LYS A 1 -59.53 35.93 -50.14
C LYS A 1 -58.42 35.82 -49.11
N ALA A 2 -58.75 35.27 -47.93
CA ALA A 2 -58.45 33.89 -47.49
C ALA A 2 -56.96 33.76 -47.11
N ALA A 3 -56.59 33.88 -45.83
CA ALA A 3 -56.69 32.91 -44.73
C ALA A 3 -55.50 31.93 -44.70
N ASN A 4 -54.64 32.08 -43.69
CA ASN A 4 -53.64 31.10 -43.23
C ASN A 4 -54.28 30.16 -42.19
N PRO A 5 -53.95 28.85 -42.22
CA PRO A 5 -53.81 28.05 -40.99
C PRO A 5 -52.46 27.29 -40.97
N ILE A 6 -51.73 27.26 -39.84
CA ILE A 6 -51.76 26.31 -38.72
C ILE A 6 -51.23 24.91 -39.10
N GLY A 7 -50.26 24.43 -38.31
CA GLY A 7 -49.35 23.33 -38.60
C GLY A 7 -49.85 21.92 -38.30
N ASP A 8 -48.93 20.96 -38.37
CA ASP A 8 -49.08 19.67 -37.71
C ASP A 8 -47.73 18.97 -37.49
N GLY A 9 -47.64 18.24 -36.38
CA GLY A 9 -46.46 17.57 -35.83
C GLY A 9 -46.19 16.16 -36.39
N PRO A 10 -45.37 15.34 -35.68
CA PRO A 10 -44.49 14.35 -36.29
C PRO A 10 -45.14 12.95 -36.45
N LYS A 11 -44.75 12.23 -37.52
CA LYS A 11 -45.11 10.81 -37.74
C LYS A 11 -43.92 9.87 -37.51
N ARG A 12 -44.18 8.84 -36.69
CA ARG A 12 -43.30 7.70 -36.35
C ARG A 12 -43.06 6.78 -37.56
N VAL A 13 -41.93 6.09 -37.56
CA VAL A 13 -41.61 4.95 -38.45
C VAL A 13 -41.19 3.75 -37.56
N PRO A 14 -41.56 2.49 -37.89
CA PRO A 14 -41.52 1.36 -36.96
C PRO A 14 -40.17 0.63 -36.89
N VAL A 15 -39.96 -0.04 -35.76
CA VAL A 15 -38.86 -0.98 -35.47
C VAL A 15 -39.17 -2.35 -36.05
N SER A 16 -38.21 -2.96 -36.76
CA SER A 16 -38.20 -4.38 -37.10
C SER A 16 -37.01 -5.09 -36.45
N HIS A 17 -37.32 -6.18 -35.74
CA HIS A 17 -36.39 -7.08 -35.09
C HIS A 17 -35.67 -7.96 -36.11
N HIS A 18 -34.34 -8.05 -36.02
CA HIS A 18 -33.60 -9.22 -36.48
C HIS A 18 -32.56 -9.63 -35.44
N SER A 19 -32.71 -10.87 -34.98
CA SER A 19 -31.81 -11.61 -34.12
C SER A 19 -30.52 -11.97 -34.87
N ALA A 20 -29.38 -11.51 -34.37
CA ALA A 20 -28.07 -12.08 -34.69
C ALA A 20 -27.33 -12.38 -33.37
N GLN A 21 -27.30 -13.66 -33.02
CA GLN A 21 -26.41 -14.19 -31.99
C GLN A 21 -24.96 -14.04 -32.49
N SER A 22 -24.22 -13.09 -31.91
CA SER A 22 -22.76 -13.08 -31.98
C SER A 22 -22.21 -13.48 -30.62
N ARG A 23 -21.55 -14.65 -30.58
CA ARG A 23 -20.79 -15.14 -29.42
C ARG A 23 -19.59 -14.21 -29.23
N LEU A 24 -19.68 -13.29 -28.28
CA LEU A 24 -18.51 -12.59 -27.77
C LEU A 24 -17.80 -13.51 -26.78
N LEU A 25 -16.63 -14.02 -27.19
CA LEU A 25 -15.65 -14.63 -26.32
C LEU A 25 -15.12 -13.55 -25.37
N THR A 26 -15.64 -13.53 -24.15
CA THR A 26 -15.09 -12.76 -23.04
C THR A 26 -13.86 -13.47 -22.49
N SER A 27 -12.67 -13.15 -22.99
CA SER A 27 -11.42 -13.45 -22.27
C SER A 27 -11.19 -12.35 -21.23
N GLY A 28 -12.01 -12.36 -20.17
CA GLY A 28 -11.76 -11.56 -18.98
C GLY A 28 -10.76 -12.30 -18.10
N ALA A 29 -9.46 -12.07 -18.30
CA ALA A 29 -8.45 -12.48 -17.33
C ALA A 29 -8.61 -11.58 -16.09
N GLN A 30 -9.40 -12.04 -15.12
CA GLN A 30 -9.39 -11.45 -13.79
C GLN A 30 -8.03 -11.79 -13.16
N ALA A 31 -7.20 -10.78 -12.92
CA ALA A 31 -6.00 -10.91 -12.12
C ALA A 31 -6.38 -11.45 -10.72
N GLN A 32 -6.12 -12.74 -10.50
CA GLN A 32 -6.46 -13.42 -9.25
C GLN A 32 -5.47 -13.00 -8.16
N ARG A 33 -5.96 -12.24 -7.19
CA ARG A 33 -5.20 -11.85 -6.00
C ARG A 33 -4.80 -13.10 -5.21
N VAL A 34 -3.51 -13.30 -4.98
CA VAL A 34 -3.03 -14.41 -4.14
C VAL A 34 -3.27 -14.05 -2.68
N LEU A 35 -4.14 -14.81 -2.01
CA LEU A 35 -4.38 -14.75 -0.57
C LEU A 35 -4.14 -16.15 -0.01
N CYS A 36 -3.06 -16.33 0.74
CA CYS A 36 -2.90 -17.53 1.56
C CYS A 36 -3.33 -17.20 3.00
N PRO A 37 -4.20 -18.01 3.63
CA PRO A 37 -4.48 -17.88 5.06
C PRO A 37 -3.24 -18.20 5.89
N ALA A 38 -3.09 -17.52 7.02
CA ALA A 38 -2.00 -17.75 7.96
C ALA A 38 -2.19 -19.06 8.72
N ASN A 39 -1.08 -19.80 8.87
CA ASN A 39 -0.80 -20.97 9.73
C ASN A 39 -1.33 -22.33 9.27
N PHE A 40 -0.42 -23.26 8.96
CA PHE A 40 0.03 -24.30 9.89
C PHE A 40 1.35 -24.90 9.37
N ALA A 41 2.37 -24.97 10.25
CA ALA A 41 3.55 -25.77 9.99
C ALA A 41 3.15 -27.26 10.05
N GLN A 42 2.98 -27.90 8.89
CA GLN A 42 2.95 -29.36 8.80
C GLN A 42 4.26 -29.85 8.21
N ARG A 43 5.03 -30.55 9.06
CA ARG A 43 6.15 -31.39 8.64
C ARG A 43 5.65 -32.39 7.61
N VAL A 44 6.25 -32.40 6.43
CA VAL A 44 6.10 -33.50 5.47
C VAL A 44 6.93 -34.69 5.98
N PRO A 45 6.37 -35.90 6.14
CA PRO A 45 7.14 -37.09 6.45
C PRO A 45 7.92 -37.54 5.21
N VAL A 46 9.22 -37.76 5.39
CA VAL A 46 10.11 -38.36 4.38
C VAL A 46 9.66 -39.81 4.16
N GLN A 47 9.03 -40.08 3.03
CA GLN A 47 8.82 -41.45 2.56
C GLN A 47 10.11 -41.99 1.95
N SER A 48 10.57 -43.06 2.54
CA SER A 48 11.61 -43.98 2.09
C SER A 48 11.31 -44.53 0.69
N GLN A 49 12.17 -44.23 -0.29
CA GLN A 49 12.28 -45.05 -1.50
C GLN A 49 13.50 -45.96 -1.38
N LYS A 50 13.24 -47.27 -1.44
CA LYS A 50 14.24 -48.33 -1.56
C LYS A 50 14.64 -48.50 -3.04
N SER A 51 15.96 -48.63 -3.21
CA SER A 51 16.72 -49.49 -4.14
C SER A 51 16.40 -49.50 -5.64
N VAL A 52 17.40 -49.06 -6.43
CA VAL A 52 18.03 -49.93 -7.44
C VAL A 52 19.55 -49.67 -7.39
N LEU A 53 20.32 -50.68 -7.00
CA LEU A 53 21.79 -50.68 -6.99
C LEU A 53 22.27 -51.37 -8.27
N SER A 54 23.00 -50.64 -9.12
CA SER A 54 23.89 -51.23 -10.10
C SER A 54 25.26 -51.46 -9.46
N THR A 55 25.80 -52.64 -9.74
CA THR A 55 27.06 -53.18 -9.27
C THR A 55 28.26 -52.45 -9.88
N GLN A 56 29.23 -52.05 -9.05
CA GLN A 56 30.66 -52.16 -9.37
C GLN A 56 31.48 -52.18 -8.07
N LYS A 57 32.29 -53.24 -7.93
CA LYS A 57 33.27 -53.48 -6.86
C LYS A 57 34.54 -52.69 -7.15
N LEU A 58 35.20 -52.15 -6.12
CA LEU A 58 36.67 -52.19 -5.95
C LEU A 58 37.06 -51.74 -4.52
N SER A 59 37.53 -52.74 -3.75
CA SER A 59 38.71 -52.75 -2.87
C SER A 59 38.94 -51.57 -1.89
N SER A 60 38.72 -51.78 -0.59
CA SER A 60 39.74 -52.18 0.42
C SER A 60 40.52 -51.01 1.03
N ASN A 61 40.18 -50.64 2.27
CA ASN A 61 41.08 -50.88 3.41
C ASN A 61 40.41 -50.47 4.74
N GLN A 62 40.50 -51.40 5.69
CA GLN A 62 40.18 -51.21 7.10
C GLN A 62 41.31 -50.43 7.77
N THR A 63 40.99 -49.53 8.70
CA THR A 63 41.69 -49.51 9.99
C THR A 63 40.76 -49.02 11.08
N GLN A 64 40.67 -49.82 12.14
CA GLN A 64 39.93 -49.61 13.37
C GLN A 64 40.62 -48.57 14.28
N GLN A 65 39.95 -48.31 15.42
CA GLN A 65 40.47 -47.78 16.71
C GLN A 65 40.28 -46.26 16.90
N LEU A 66 39.90 -45.73 18.07
CA LEU A 66 39.53 -46.22 19.41
C LEU A 66 38.81 -45.04 20.10
N ARG A 67 37.84 -45.31 20.97
CA ARG A 67 37.37 -44.33 21.99
C ARG A 67 38.43 -44.19 23.09
N PRO A 68 38.47 -43.06 23.80
CA PRO A 68 38.22 -43.13 25.24
C PRO A 68 37.17 -42.14 25.76
N LYS A 69 36.68 -42.44 26.95
CA LYS A 69 35.65 -41.74 27.75
C LYS A 69 36.30 -40.88 28.86
N LEU A 70 35.64 -39.74 29.16
CA LEU A 70 35.46 -39.05 30.47
C LEU A 70 36.67 -38.28 31.09
N PRO A 71 36.47 -37.24 31.94
CA PRO A 71 35.34 -37.03 32.88
C PRO A 71 34.69 -35.63 32.96
N LEU A 72 33.62 -35.58 33.76
CA LEU A 72 32.83 -34.42 34.19
C LEU A 72 33.66 -33.34 34.91
N GLN A 73 33.25 -32.08 34.77
CA GLN A 73 33.21 -31.11 35.88
C GLN A 73 32.14 -30.04 35.66
N ALA A 74 31.47 -29.69 36.76
CA ALA A 74 30.31 -28.81 36.85
C ALA A 74 30.70 -27.47 37.48
N THR A 75 30.10 -26.36 37.04
CA THR A 75 29.87 -25.11 37.81
C THR A 75 28.87 -24.25 37.01
N ALA A 76 27.61 -24.12 37.42
CA ALA A 76 27.05 -23.17 38.40
C ALA A 76 26.65 -21.79 37.80
N LYS A 77 25.34 -21.52 37.85
CA LYS A 77 24.68 -20.21 37.63
C LYS A 77 25.04 -19.22 38.75
N PRO A 78 24.82 -17.91 38.55
CA PRO A 78 24.37 -17.04 39.65
C PRO A 78 22.97 -16.47 39.43
N GLN A 79 22.11 -16.65 40.44
CA GLN A 79 20.89 -15.89 40.70
C GLN A 79 21.20 -14.67 41.60
N ALA A 80 20.29 -13.69 41.53
CA ALA A 80 20.25 -12.44 42.29
C ALA A 80 20.25 -12.60 43.83
N PRO A 81 20.41 -11.49 44.57
CA PRO A 81 19.81 -11.33 45.89
C PRO A 81 18.91 -10.09 46.01
N SER A 82 17.91 -10.22 46.88
CA SER A 82 16.95 -9.21 47.35
C SER A 82 17.07 -9.05 48.87
N LYS A 83 16.36 -8.03 49.42
CA LYS A 83 16.02 -7.70 50.83
C LYS A 83 16.92 -6.62 51.47
N ASN A 84 16.47 -5.70 52.35
CA ASN A 84 15.15 -5.29 52.87
C ASN A 84 15.27 -3.93 53.61
N SER A 85 14.19 -3.14 53.61
CA SER A 85 13.59 -2.24 54.64
C SER A 85 14.40 -1.59 55.80
N GLU A 86 14.24 -0.26 56.04
CA GLU A 86 13.46 0.37 57.14
C GLU A 86 13.67 1.91 57.28
N LYS A 87 12.68 2.60 57.87
CA LYS A 87 12.53 4.06 58.19
C LYS A 87 13.08 4.37 59.60
N PRO A 88 13.31 5.64 60.08
CA PRO A 88 12.25 6.56 60.57
C PRO A 88 12.61 8.09 60.54
N ALA A 89 12.00 8.91 61.42
CA ALA A 89 11.52 10.30 61.23
C ALA A 89 12.27 11.46 61.99
N GLN A 90 11.83 12.71 61.69
CA GLN A 90 11.69 13.96 62.51
C GLN A 90 12.89 14.89 62.91
N ALA A 91 12.83 16.15 62.41
CA ALA A 91 12.94 17.54 62.97
C ALA A 91 13.93 17.91 64.12
N PRO A 92 14.44 19.18 64.30
CA PRO A 92 13.68 20.46 64.43
C PRO A 92 14.31 21.78 63.87
N GLY A 93 13.56 22.89 63.90
CA GLY A 93 13.93 24.26 63.45
C GLY A 93 14.72 25.12 64.46
N PRO A 94 14.91 26.45 64.22
CA PRO A 94 14.09 27.46 64.94
C PRO A 94 13.79 28.78 64.15
N ALA A 95 13.07 29.69 64.83
CA ALA A 95 12.18 30.77 64.38
C ALA A 95 12.75 32.22 64.43
N LYS A 96 12.06 33.21 63.79
CA LYS A 96 11.43 34.43 64.38
C LYS A 96 10.88 35.43 63.32
N ASN A 97 9.80 36.12 63.71
CA ASN A 97 8.84 37.05 63.04
C ASN A 97 9.20 38.56 63.33
N PRO A 98 8.39 39.63 63.06
CA PRO A 98 7.27 39.95 62.11
C PRO A 98 7.26 41.42 61.52
N GLU A 99 6.11 41.83 60.92
CA GLU A 99 5.58 43.19 60.53
C GLU A 99 5.90 43.71 59.09
N ALA A 100 5.01 44.32 58.28
CA ALA A 100 3.72 45.01 58.47
C ALA A 100 2.78 45.03 57.22
N ALA A 101 1.47 45.04 57.50
CA ALA A 101 0.29 45.70 56.90
C ALA A 101 0.06 46.00 55.37
N SER A 102 -1.14 45.58 54.92
CA SER A 102 -2.16 46.23 54.04
C SER A 102 -1.75 46.76 52.64
N THR A 103 -2.39 46.42 51.51
CA THR A 103 -3.75 46.81 51.09
C THR A 103 -4.06 46.18 49.70
N SER A 104 -5.35 46.03 49.34
CA SER A 104 -5.92 45.75 48.00
C SER A 104 -6.50 44.33 47.73
N LYS A 105 -7.65 44.05 48.34
CA LYS A 105 -8.64 43.07 47.84
C LYS A 105 -9.70 43.82 47.06
N GLN A 106 -9.58 43.88 45.73
CA GLN A 106 -10.67 44.09 44.76
C GLN A 106 -10.09 44.18 43.35
N LYS A 107 -9.59 43.06 42.80
CA LYS A 107 -9.29 42.94 41.35
C LYS A 107 -9.12 41.51 40.83
N THR A 108 -9.60 40.49 41.55
CA THR A 108 -9.26 39.09 41.28
C THR A 108 -10.42 38.18 40.86
N GLU A 109 -11.67 38.65 40.83
CA GLU A 109 -12.80 37.80 40.44
C GLU A 109 -13.19 37.88 38.95
N GLU A 110 -12.82 38.95 38.24
CA GLU A 110 -13.15 39.11 36.82
C GLU A 110 -12.16 38.38 35.89
N THR A 111 -10.93 38.18 36.35
CA THR A 111 -9.87 37.48 35.61
C THR A 111 -9.97 35.95 35.72
N ALA A 112 -10.64 35.44 36.76
CA ALA A 112 -10.87 34.00 36.96
C ALA A 112 -12.02 33.47 36.08
N LYS A 113 -13.06 34.28 35.83
CA LYS A 113 -14.17 33.92 34.93
C LYS A 113 -13.75 33.90 33.45
N LYS A 114 -12.95 34.88 33.01
CA LYS A 114 -12.42 34.92 31.63
C LYS A 114 -11.43 33.79 31.33
N LYS A 115 -10.58 33.40 32.30
CA LYS A 115 -9.70 32.23 32.15
C LYS A 115 -10.48 30.91 32.07
N ASN A 116 -11.58 30.75 32.82
CA ASN A 116 -12.40 29.53 32.74
C ASN A 116 -13.20 29.41 31.43
N GLU A 117 -13.62 30.52 30.82
CA GLU A 117 -14.27 30.52 29.49
C GLU A 117 -13.27 30.31 28.34
N GLU A 118 -12.07 30.88 28.41
CA GLU A 118 -10.99 30.60 27.44
C GLU A 118 -10.48 29.16 27.54
N THR A 119 -10.44 28.58 28.74
CA THR A 119 -10.04 27.17 28.93
C THR A 119 -11.15 26.22 28.49
N LYS A 120 -12.43 26.59 28.62
CA LYS A 120 -13.56 25.84 28.02
C LYS A 120 -13.55 25.92 26.49
N LYS A 121 -13.30 27.10 25.89
CA LYS A 121 -13.18 27.24 24.42
C LYS A 121 -11.98 26.48 23.85
N LYS A 122 -10.82 26.48 24.53
CA LYS A 122 -9.65 25.67 24.13
C LYS A 122 -9.85 24.16 24.31
N ASN A 123 -10.64 23.73 25.30
CA ASN A 123 -10.99 22.31 25.47
C ASN A 123 -12.09 21.83 24.50
N GLU A 124 -12.88 22.73 23.90
CA GLU A 124 -13.81 22.37 22.82
C GLU A 124 -13.10 22.25 21.46
N GLU A 125 -12.05 23.04 21.20
CA GLU A 125 -11.24 22.96 19.96
C GLU A 125 -10.43 21.65 19.81
N THR A 126 -10.30 20.84 20.87
CA THR A 126 -9.55 19.57 20.84
C THR A 126 -10.41 18.31 20.77
N LYS A 127 -11.74 18.42 20.75
CA LYS A 127 -12.58 17.28 20.37
C LYS A 127 -12.47 17.07 18.85
N LYS A 128 -11.67 16.09 18.44
CA LYS A 128 -11.67 15.60 17.05
C LYS A 128 -13.12 15.39 16.62
N ARG A 129 -13.58 16.13 15.61
CA ARG A 129 -14.91 15.97 15.02
C ARG A 129 -15.14 14.49 14.72
N GLN A 130 -16.17 13.92 15.32
CA GLN A 130 -16.55 12.54 15.06
C GLN A 130 -17.45 12.53 13.82
N TRP A 131 -16.97 11.93 12.74
CA TRP A 131 -17.71 11.83 11.49
C TRP A 131 -18.84 10.80 11.59
N SER A 132 -19.94 11.07 10.91
CA SER A 132 -21.09 10.19 10.73
C SER A 132 -21.52 10.18 9.27
N LEU A 133 -22.37 9.23 8.88
CA LEU A 133 -22.88 9.20 7.50
C LEU A 133 -23.75 10.44 7.19
N ASP A 134 -24.41 11.01 8.21
CA ASP A 134 -25.27 12.18 8.07
C ASP A 134 -24.50 13.46 7.71
N ASP A 135 -23.17 13.47 7.86
CA ASP A 135 -22.31 14.57 7.42
C ASP A 135 -22.12 14.62 5.89
N PHE A 136 -22.55 13.60 5.14
CA PHE A 136 -22.23 13.44 3.73
C PHE A 136 -23.48 13.33 2.83
N GLU A 137 -23.44 13.99 1.68
CA GLU A 137 -24.33 13.73 0.54
C GLU A 137 -23.67 12.63 -0.31
N ILE A 138 -24.32 11.47 -0.45
CA ILE A 138 -23.78 10.34 -1.22
C ILE A 138 -24.25 10.44 -2.67
N GLY A 139 -23.28 10.45 -3.59
CA GLY A 139 -23.49 10.48 -5.03
C GLY A 139 -23.31 9.12 -5.70
N ARG A 140 -22.91 9.16 -6.97
CA ARG A 140 -22.73 7.96 -7.81
C ARG A 140 -21.62 7.03 -7.28
N PRO A 141 -21.72 5.71 -7.52
CA PRO A 141 -20.61 4.79 -7.29
C PRO A 141 -19.42 5.14 -8.21
N LEU A 142 -18.21 5.06 -7.65
CA LEU A 142 -16.94 5.28 -8.36
C LEU A 142 -16.25 3.95 -8.69
N GLY A 143 -16.43 2.93 -7.85
CA GLY A 143 -15.83 1.62 -8.03
C GLY A 143 -16.32 0.59 -7.02
N LYS A 144 -16.06 -0.69 -7.33
CA LYS A 144 -16.36 -1.83 -6.47
C LYS A 144 -15.06 -2.44 -5.96
N GLY A 145 -14.87 -2.42 -4.65
CA GLY A 145 -13.76 -3.09 -3.97
C GLY A 145 -14.16 -4.51 -3.54
N LYS A 146 -13.20 -5.21 -2.92
CA LYS A 146 -13.41 -6.59 -2.43
C LYS A 146 -14.47 -6.67 -1.32
N PHE A 147 -14.46 -5.71 -0.40
CA PHE A 147 -15.28 -5.72 0.82
C PHE A 147 -16.38 -4.64 0.84
N GLY A 148 -16.66 -4.04 -0.32
CA GLY A 148 -17.67 -3.00 -0.45
C GLY A 148 -17.40 -2.04 -1.62
N ASN A 149 -18.07 -0.89 -1.61
CA ASN A 149 -18.07 0.05 -2.74
C ASN A 149 -17.43 1.39 -2.36
N VAL A 150 -16.97 2.10 -3.37
CA VAL A 150 -16.49 3.48 -3.24
C VAL A 150 -17.52 4.40 -3.91
N TYR A 151 -17.93 5.45 -3.22
CA TYR A 151 -18.91 6.42 -3.69
C TYR A 151 -18.30 7.80 -3.81
N LEU A 152 -18.74 8.57 -4.81
CA LEU A 152 -18.55 10.02 -4.80
C LEU A 152 -19.38 10.57 -3.64
N ALA A 153 -18.82 11.45 -2.83
CA ALA A 153 -19.56 12.08 -1.76
C ALA A 153 -19.18 13.56 -1.65
N ARG A 154 -20.05 14.32 -0.98
CA ARG A 154 -19.82 15.72 -0.66
C ARG A 154 -20.07 15.94 0.83
N GLU A 155 -19.12 16.53 1.53
CA GLU A 155 -19.31 16.92 2.93
C GLU A 155 -20.30 18.09 3.00
N LYS A 156 -21.34 17.98 3.84
CA LYS A 156 -22.52 18.86 3.78
C LYS A 156 -22.22 20.31 4.12
N GLN A 157 -21.26 20.58 5.02
CA GLN A 157 -21.00 21.93 5.51
C GLN A 157 -20.10 22.73 4.55
N SER A 158 -18.92 22.20 4.23
CA SER A 158 -17.92 22.81 3.36
C SER A 158 -18.20 22.61 1.87
N LYS A 159 -19.12 21.70 1.52
CA LYS A 159 -19.38 21.26 0.14
C LYS A 159 -18.16 20.63 -0.54
N PHE A 160 -17.16 20.21 0.24
CA PHE A 160 -15.95 19.57 -0.26
C PHE A 160 -16.26 18.18 -0.86
N ILE A 161 -15.77 17.95 -2.08
CA ILE A 161 -15.95 16.69 -2.81
C ILE A 161 -14.87 15.69 -2.40
N LEU A 162 -15.29 14.46 -2.13
CA LEU A 162 -14.43 13.37 -1.65
C LEU A 162 -14.92 12.01 -2.15
N ALA A 163 -14.14 10.97 -1.91
CA ALA A 163 -14.53 9.58 -2.12
C ALA A 163 -14.79 8.90 -0.77
N LEU A 164 -15.93 8.24 -0.62
CA LEU A 164 -16.29 7.49 0.57
C LEU A 164 -16.22 5.99 0.27
N LYS A 165 -15.19 5.32 0.80
CA LYS A 165 -15.01 3.86 0.68
C LYS A 165 -15.74 3.20 1.84
N VAL A 166 -16.77 2.42 1.51
CA VAL A 166 -17.64 1.73 2.47
C VAL A 166 -17.23 0.26 2.51
N LEU A 167 -16.97 -0.26 3.69
CA LEU A 167 -16.54 -1.64 3.94
C LEU A 167 -17.51 -2.31 4.92
N PHE A 168 -17.97 -3.52 4.61
CA PHE A 168 -18.86 -4.28 5.49
C PHE A 168 -18.06 -5.02 6.56
N LYS A 169 -18.41 -4.85 7.84
CA LYS A 169 -17.69 -5.49 8.95
C LYS A 169 -17.75 -7.00 8.90
N THR A 170 -18.92 -7.57 8.62
CA THR A 170 -19.10 -9.02 8.48
C THR A 170 -18.16 -9.61 7.44
N GLN A 171 -18.02 -8.98 6.27
CA GLN A 171 -17.11 -9.45 5.22
C GLN A 171 -15.63 -9.33 5.59
N LEU A 172 -15.26 -8.35 6.44
CA LEU A 172 -13.90 -8.20 6.94
C LEU A 172 -13.57 -9.27 7.99
N GLU A 173 -14.51 -9.55 8.89
CA GLU A 173 -14.42 -10.58 9.93
C GLU A 173 -14.36 -11.99 9.32
N GLU A 174 -15.26 -12.30 8.39
CA GLU A 174 -15.29 -13.58 7.65
C GLU A 174 -13.98 -13.85 6.90
N ALA A 175 -13.33 -12.80 6.39
CA ALA A 175 -12.06 -12.90 5.70
C ALA A 175 -10.83 -12.80 6.63
N GLY A 176 -11.00 -12.46 7.91
CA GLY A 176 -9.94 -12.29 8.89
C GLY A 176 -8.94 -11.16 8.55
N VAL A 177 -9.41 -10.07 7.95
CA VAL A 177 -8.56 -8.97 7.44
C VAL A 177 -8.71 -7.66 8.22
N GLU A 178 -9.31 -7.66 9.42
CA GLU A 178 -9.50 -6.43 10.20
C GLU A 178 -8.15 -5.80 10.60
N HIS A 179 -7.15 -6.64 10.87
CA HIS A 179 -5.78 -6.17 11.13
C HIS A 179 -5.15 -5.48 9.91
N GLN A 180 -5.49 -5.94 8.70
CA GLN A 180 -5.05 -5.33 7.45
C GLN A 180 -5.67 -3.94 7.28
N LEU A 181 -6.98 -3.81 7.54
CA LEU A 181 -7.68 -2.53 7.48
C LEU A 181 -7.16 -1.53 8.53
N ARG A 182 -6.95 -1.98 9.77
CA ARG A 182 -6.39 -1.10 10.83
C ARG A 182 -5.02 -0.56 10.41
N ARG A 183 -4.19 -1.40 9.79
CA ARG A 183 -2.88 -1.01 9.27
C ARG A 183 -2.97 -0.05 8.08
N GLU A 184 -3.89 -0.28 7.14
CA GLU A 184 -4.16 0.65 6.02
C GLU A 184 -4.50 2.05 6.57
N VAL A 185 -5.43 2.12 7.52
CA VAL A 185 -5.83 3.38 8.17
C VAL A 185 -4.67 4.03 8.92
N GLU A 186 -3.96 3.27 9.74
CA GLU A 186 -2.81 3.76 10.51
C GLU A 186 -1.72 4.33 9.59
N ILE A 187 -1.28 3.58 8.58
CA ILE A 187 -0.23 4.01 7.67
C ILE A 187 -0.70 5.22 6.84
N GLN A 188 -1.81 5.08 6.11
CA GLN A 188 -2.23 6.09 5.12
C GLN A 188 -2.67 7.40 5.80
N SER A 189 -3.17 7.36 7.04
CA SER A 189 -3.51 8.57 7.80
C SER A 189 -2.29 9.42 8.17
N HIS A 190 -1.07 8.88 8.14
CA HIS A 190 0.18 9.60 8.42
C HIS A 190 0.95 10.01 7.16
N LEU A 191 0.62 9.47 5.99
CA LEU A 191 1.29 9.83 4.73
C LEU A 191 0.76 11.15 4.16
N ARG A 192 1.68 12.04 3.78
CA ARG A 192 1.41 13.37 3.18
C ARG A 192 2.36 13.57 2.01
N HIS A 193 1.88 13.28 0.80
CA HIS A 193 2.65 13.44 -0.43
C HIS A 193 1.68 13.74 -1.59
N PRO A 194 2.00 14.64 -2.55
CA PRO A 194 1.11 14.97 -3.67
C PRO A 194 0.70 13.76 -4.51
N ASN A 195 1.60 12.79 -4.66
CA ASN A 195 1.39 11.56 -5.42
C ASN A 195 0.97 10.35 -4.56
N ILE A 196 0.41 10.58 -3.36
CA ILE A 196 -0.23 9.55 -2.52
C ILE A 196 -1.65 10.01 -2.21
N LEU A 197 -2.64 9.15 -2.44
CA LEU A 197 -4.05 9.45 -2.20
C LEU A 197 -4.29 9.72 -0.71
N ARG A 198 -4.85 10.88 -0.39
CA ARG A 198 -5.04 11.30 1.00
C ARG A 198 -6.18 10.54 1.68
N LEU A 199 -5.92 10.00 2.88
CA LEU A 199 -6.96 9.56 3.83
C LEU A 199 -7.24 10.67 4.86
N TYR A 200 -8.35 11.39 4.70
CA TYR A 200 -8.73 12.50 5.58
C TYR A 200 -9.18 12.02 6.97
N GLY A 201 -9.84 10.87 7.03
CA GLY A 201 -10.35 10.29 8.26
C GLY A 201 -11.13 9.02 8.00
N TYR A 202 -11.70 8.48 9.06
CA TYR A 202 -12.56 7.31 9.01
C TYR A 202 -13.62 7.39 10.10
N PHE A 203 -14.70 6.63 9.95
CA PHE A 203 -15.71 6.40 10.97
C PHE A 203 -16.34 5.02 10.76
N HIS A 204 -17.21 4.59 11.67
CA HIS A 204 -17.94 3.33 11.53
C HIS A 204 -19.34 3.46 12.13
N ASP A 205 -20.27 2.68 11.59
CA ASP A 205 -21.56 2.43 12.23
C ASP A 205 -21.58 1.00 12.81
N VAL A 206 -22.74 0.46 13.12
CA VAL A 206 -22.89 -0.92 13.63
C VAL A 206 -22.35 -1.94 12.63
N THR A 207 -22.62 -1.73 11.33
CA THR A 207 -22.45 -2.71 10.24
C THR A 207 -21.27 -2.42 9.31
N ARG A 208 -20.82 -1.16 9.23
CA ARG A 208 -19.90 -0.69 8.19
C ARG A 208 -18.78 0.16 8.76
N VAL A 209 -17.64 0.14 8.06
CA VAL A 209 -16.52 1.08 8.22
C VAL A 209 -16.47 1.98 6.99
N TYR A 210 -16.17 3.26 7.20
CA TYR A 210 -16.12 4.29 6.17
C TYR A 210 -14.75 4.95 6.18
N LEU A 211 -14.09 4.97 5.02
CA LEU A 211 -12.85 5.73 4.82
C LEU A 211 -13.15 6.97 3.98
N ILE A 212 -12.74 8.14 4.48
CA ILE A 212 -12.94 9.44 3.85
C ILE A 212 -11.65 9.75 3.05
N LEU A 213 -11.71 9.57 1.74
CA LEU A 213 -10.56 9.63 0.84
C LEU A 213 -10.62 10.85 -0.08
N GLU A 214 -9.46 11.29 -0.53
CA GLU A 214 -9.33 12.19 -1.67
C GLU A 214 -10.03 11.63 -2.91
N TYR A 215 -10.76 12.49 -3.61
CA TYR A 215 -11.37 12.13 -4.88
C TYR A 215 -10.38 12.33 -6.03
N ALA A 216 -10.10 11.26 -6.77
CA ALA A 216 -9.28 11.29 -7.97
C ALA A 216 -10.19 11.25 -9.23
N PRO A 217 -10.51 12.41 -9.84
CA PRO A 217 -11.58 12.52 -10.82
C PRO A 217 -11.30 11.82 -12.16
N ARG A 218 -10.03 11.58 -12.48
CA ARG A 218 -9.62 10.93 -13.73
C ARG A 218 -9.55 9.40 -13.60
N GLY A 219 -9.85 8.85 -12.43
CA GLY A 219 -10.01 7.41 -12.21
C GLY A 219 -8.68 6.65 -12.20
N GLU A 220 -8.73 5.36 -12.53
CA GLU A 220 -7.60 4.43 -12.46
C GLU A 220 -6.68 4.54 -13.68
N VAL A 221 -5.37 4.45 -13.46
CA VAL A 221 -4.36 4.35 -14.54
C VAL A 221 -4.62 3.11 -15.40
N PHE A 222 -5.06 2.00 -14.80
CA PHE A 222 -5.44 0.79 -15.53
C PHE A 222 -6.46 1.06 -16.65
N LYS A 223 -7.53 1.80 -16.35
CA LYS A 223 -8.57 2.14 -17.34
C LYS A 223 -8.03 3.06 -18.43
N GLU A 224 -7.12 3.97 -18.08
CA GLU A 224 -6.47 4.84 -19.05
C GLU A 224 -5.55 4.03 -19.99
N LEU A 225 -4.78 3.09 -19.43
CA LEU A 225 -3.90 2.20 -20.20
C LEU A 225 -4.71 1.31 -21.15
N GLN A 226 -5.81 0.71 -20.68
CA GLN A 226 -6.71 -0.08 -21.53
C GLN A 226 -7.27 0.73 -22.71
N LYS A 227 -7.64 1.99 -22.50
CA LYS A 227 -8.15 2.86 -23.58
C LYS A 227 -7.09 3.21 -24.61
N LEU A 228 -5.85 3.46 -24.17
CA LEU A 228 -4.76 3.89 -25.03
C LEU A 228 -3.91 2.74 -25.57
N THR A 229 -4.13 1.52 -25.07
CA THR A 229 -3.30 0.32 -25.29
C THR A 229 -1.89 0.42 -24.69
N LYS A 230 -1.21 1.56 -24.85
CA LYS A 230 0.09 1.88 -24.28
C LYS A 230 0.23 3.40 -24.12
N PHE A 231 1.19 3.82 -23.32
CA PHE A 231 1.60 5.22 -23.16
C PHE A 231 2.85 5.53 -23.99
N ASP A 232 3.01 6.79 -24.34
CA ASP A 232 4.26 7.29 -24.92
C ASP A 232 5.34 7.45 -23.83
N GLU A 233 6.57 7.74 -24.27
CA GLU A 233 7.71 7.88 -23.35
C GLU A 233 7.55 9.06 -22.40
N GLN A 234 6.97 10.17 -22.86
CA GLN A 234 6.77 11.38 -22.05
C GLN A 234 5.83 11.11 -20.87
N ARG A 235 4.66 10.52 -21.14
CA ARG A 235 3.69 10.14 -20.11
C ARG A 235 4.25 9.06 -19.19
N THR A 236 4.91 8.06 -19.74
CA THR A 236 5.55 6.99 -18.96
C THR A 236 6.60 7.56 -18.00
N ALA A 237 7.57 8.31 -18.51
CA ALA A 237 8.63 8.90 -17.69
C ALA A 237 8.07 9.85 -16.62
N THR A 238 7.00 10.60 -16.95
CA THR A 238 6.28 11.44 -16.00
C THR A 238 5.68 10.62 -14.85
N TYR A 239 4.94 9.55 -15.14
CA TYR A 239 4.37 8.67 -14.11
C TYR A 239 5.43 7.93 -13.30
N ILE A 240 6.52 7.47 -13.92
CA ILE A 240 7.63 6.84 -13.21
C ILE A 240 8.33 7.84 -12.28
N THR A 241 8.43 9.12 -12.67
CA THR A 241 8.95 10.19 -11.80
C THR A 241 8.06 10.39 -10.58
N GLU A 242 6.75 10.56 -10.78
CA GLU A 242 5.78 10.78 -9.69
C GLU A 242 5.71 9.58 -8.74
N LEU A 243 5.76 8.37 -9.29
CA LEU A 243 5.72 7.13 -8.52
C LEU A 243 7.02 6.91 -7.73
N ALA A 244 8.19 7.17 -8.34
CA ALA A 244 9.47 7.07 -7.65
C ALA A 244 9.60 8.10 -6.51
N ASP A 245 9.10 9.32 -6.68
CA ASP A 245 9.07 10.35 -5.63
C ASP A 245 8.18 9.92 -4.45
N ALA A 246 6.96 9.43 -4.74
CA ALA A 246 6.05 8.91 -3.73
C ALA A 246 6.61 7.70 -2.97
N LEU A 247 7.23 6.75 -3.68
CA LEU A 247 7.85 5.58 -3.08
C LEU A 247 9.07 5.97 -2.22
N SER A 248 9.87 6.93 -2.68
CA SER A 248 10.99 7.47 -1.90
C SER A 248 10.49 8.07 -0.58
N TYR A 249 9.39 8.82 -0.62
CA TYR A 249 8.72 9.33 0.57
C TYR A 249 8.24 8.19 1.50
N CYS A 250 7.56 7.17 0.97
CA CYS A 250 7.14 6.00 1.76
C CYS A 250 8.32 5.30 2.43
N HIS A 251 9.40 5.05 1.69
CA HIS A 251 10.59 4.35 2.19
C HIS A 251 11.31 5.18 3.27
N SER A 252 11.33 6.53 3.15
CA SER A 252 11.83 7.42 4.20
C SER A 252 11.05 7.33 5.51
N LYS A 253 9.79 6.88 5.45
CA LYS A 253 8.90 6.60 6.60
C LYS A 253 8.91 5.12 6.98
N SER A 254 9.84 4.31 6.47
CA SER A 254 9.89 2.85 6.68
C SER A 254 8.59 2.13 6.28
N VAL A 255 7.88 2.66 5.28
CA VAL A 255 6.67 2.07 4.71
C VAL A 255 7.00 1.41 3.38
N ILE A 256 6.65 0.13 3.24
CA ILE A 256 6.77 -0.62 1.98
C ILE A 256 5.35 -0.87 1.45
N HIS A 257 5.09 -0.59 0.18
CA HIS A 257 3.74 -0.67 -0.40
C HIS A 257 3.33 -2.11 -0.77
N ARG A 258 4.18 -2.83 -1.50
CA ARG A 258 4.05 -4.25 -1.89
C ARG A 258 2.93 -4.64 -2.87
N ASP A 259 2.02 -3.73 -3.22
CA ASP A 259 0.99 -3.99 -4.26
C ASP A 259 0.90 -2.82 -5.26
N ILE A 260 2.05 -2.42 -5.80
CA ILE A 260 2.14 -1.37 -6.84
C ILE A 260 1.79 -1.98 -8.20
N LYS A 261 0.69 -1.50 -8.79
CA LYS A 261 0.11 -1.96 -10.07
C LYS A 261 -0.92 -0.95 -10.60
N PRO A 262 -1.29 -0.97 -11.90
CA PRO A 262 -2.11 0.07 -12.52
C PRO A 262 -3.49 0.28 -11.86
N GLU A 263 -4.09 -0.74 -11.26
CA GLU A 263 -5.41 -0.67 -10.62
C GLU A 263 -5.36 0.06 -9.27
N ASN A 264 -4.20 0.09 -8.62
CA ASN A 264 -3.97 0.79 -7.36
C ASN A 264 -3.38 2.20 -7.59
N LEU A 265 -3.32 2.66 -8.83
CA LEU A 265 -2.86 3.99 -9.20
C LEU A 265 -4.04 4.80 -9.74
N LEU A 266 -4.30 5.95 -9.13
CA LEU A 266 -5.36 6.87 -9.54
C LEU A 266 -4.77 8.14 -10.16
N LEU A 267 -5.60 8.88 -10.89
CA LEU A 267 -5.25 10.13 -11.53
C LEU A 267 -6.05 11.30 -10.95
N GLY A 268 -5.32 12.30 -10.44
CA GLY A 268 -5.89 13.55 -9.92
C GLY A 268 -6.43 14.45 -11.02
N SER A 269 -6.88 15.66 -10.65
CA SER A 269 -7.55 16.58 -11.58
C SER A 269 -6.64 17.02 -12.73
N ASN A 270 -5.35 17.20 -12.45
CA ASN A 270 -4.38 17.66 -13.45
C ASN A 270 -3.68 16.49 -14.14
N GLY A 271 -4.10 15.25 -13.88
CA GLY A 271 -3.46 14.04 -14.39
C GLY A 271 -2.25 13.57 -13.61
N GLU A 272 -1.96 14.15 -12.46
CA GLU A 272 -0.94 13.66 -11.55
C GLU A 272 -1.31 12.28 -10.99
N LEU A 273 -0.35 11.38 -10.97
CA LEU A 273 -0.50 10.04 -10.43
C LEU A 273 -0.62 10.08 -8.90
N LYS A 274 -1.49 9.24 -8.33
CA LYS A 274 -1.67 9.05 -6.90
C LYS A 274 -1.68 7.58 -6.55
N ILE A 275 -0.74 7.14 -5.71
CA ILE A 275 -0.76 5.79 -5.13
C ILE A 275 -1.98 5.67 -4.21
N ALA A 276 -2.80 4.65 -4.45
CA ALA A 276 -3.94 4.27 -3.63
C ALA A 276 -3.76 2.85 -3.08
N ASP A 277 -4.67 2.42 -2.21
CA ASP A 277 -4.77 1.07 -1.63
C ASP A 277 -3.51 0.60 -0.86
N PHE A 278 -3.37 1.08 0.37
CA PHE A 278 -2.30 0.67 1.29
C PHE A 278 -2.64 -0.62 2.06
N GLY A 279 -3.61 -1.42 1.58
CA GLY A 279 -4.01 -2.66 2.23
C GLY A 279 -2.86 -3.65 2.41
N TRP A 280 -1.90 -3.70 1.49
CA TRP A 280 -0.73 -4.57 1.61
C TRP A 280 0.48 -3.91 2.24
N SER A 281 0.39 -2.63 2.58
CA SER A 281 1.51 -1.87 3.09
C SER A 281 1.90 -2.32 4.49
N VAL A 282 3.18 -2.16 4.82
CA VAL A 282 3.74 -2.48 6.14
C VAL A 282 4.68 -1.40 6.61
N HIS A 283 4.67 -1.14 7.92
CA HIS A 283 5.76 -0.45 8.59
C HIS A 283 6.84 -1.47 8.94
N ALA A 284 8.05 -1.31 8.39
CA ALA A 284 9.14 -2.27 8.52
C ALA A 284 10.46 -1.61 8.97
N PRO A 285 10.50 -1.01 10.17
CA PRO A 285 11.71 -0.33 10.65
C PRO A 285 12.87 -1.31 10.98
N SER A 286 12.62 -2.62 11.10
CA SER A 286 13.64 -3.56 11.61
C SER A 286 13.52 -5.02 11.16
N SER A 287 12.61 -5.38 10.25
CA SER A 287 12.39 -6.80 9.93
C SER A 287 12.15 -7.05 8.44
N ARG A 288 13.01 -7.91 7.90
CA ARG A 288 12.79 -8.72 6.70
C ARG A 288 11.49 -9.51 6.82
N ARG A 289 10.72 -9.66 5.73
CA ARG A 289 9.36 -10.22 5.71
C ARG A 289 9.23 -11.45 4.81
N THR A 290 8.29 -12.36 5.10
CA THR A 290 8.06 -13.62 4.33
C THR A 290 6.66 -13.75 3.72
N THR A 291 5.75 -12.80 3.97
CA THR A 291 4.36 -12.89 3.48
C THR A 291 4.29 -12.75 1.96
N LEU A 292 3.74 -13.76 1.28
CA LEU A 292 3.38 -13.68 -0.14
C LEU A 292 2.08 -12.87 -0.28
N CYS A 293 2.14 -11.72 -0.95
CA CYS A 293 0.99 -10.85 -1.23
C CYS A 293 1.23 -10.04 -2.51
N GLY A 294 0.16 -9.70 -3.22
CA GLY A 294 0.20 -8.89 -4.45
C GLY A 294 -0.44 -9.61 -5.64
N THR A 295 -0.15 -9.11 -6.84
CA THR A 295 -0.61 -9.67 -8.13
C THR A 295 0.58 -10.31 -8.83
N LEU A 296 0.45 -11.57 -9.27
CA LEU A 296 1.58 -12.41 -9.69
C LEU A 296 2.53 -11.71 -10.65
N ASP A 297 2.01 -11.04 -11.67
CA ASP A 297 2.80 -10.37 -12.71
C ASP A 297 3.70 -9.24 -12.19
N TYR A 298 3.44 -8.73 -10.99
CA TYR A 298 4.18 -7.65 -10.32
C TYR A 298 5.02 -8.15 -9.15
N LEU A 299 4.96 -9.44 -8.82
CA LEU A 299 5.72 -10.01 -7.72
C LEU A 299 7.20 -10.15 -8.09
N PRO A 300 8.12 -9.76 -7.20
CA PRO A 300 9.55 -9.96 -7.42
C PRO A 300 9.99 -11.40 -7.14
N PRO A 301 11.15 -11.83 -7.67
CA PRO A 301 11.67 -13.20 -7.52
C PRO A 301 11.75 -13.66 -6.07
N GLU A 302 12.23 -12.81 -5.16
CA GLU A 302 12.35 -13.14 -3.74
C GLU A 302 11.01 -13.41 -3.06
N MET A 303 9.91 -12.80 -3.51
CA MET A 303 8.59 -13.08 -2.94
C MET A 303 8.04 -14.41 -3.44
N ILE A 304 8.13 -14.68 -4.75
CA ILE A 304 7.63 -15.94 -5.31
C ILE A 304 8.45 -17.16 -4.85
N GLU A 305 9.74 -16.96 -4.59
CA GLU A 305 10.64 -18.00 -4.07
C GLU A 305 10.57 -18.16 -2.54
N GLY A 306 9.67 -17.44 -1.86
CA GLY A 306 9.47 -17.52 -0.41
C GLY A 306 10.66 -17.00 0.42
N ARG A 307 11.52 -16.19 -0.19
CA ARG A 307 12.66 -15.55 0.48
C ARG A 307 12.19 -14.32 1.26
N THR A 308 13.06 -13.85 2.15
CA THR A 308 12.81 -12.60 2.84
C THR A 308 12.88 -11.39 1.90
N HIS A 309 11.99 -10.43 2.06
CA HIS A 309 11.95 -9.21 1.26
C HIS A 309 11.94 -7.92 2.11
N ASP A 310 12.33 -6.81 1.48
CA ASP A 310 12.44 -5.46 2.02
C ASP A 310 11.82 -4.41 1.05
N GLU A 311 12.17 -3.13 1.16
CA GLU A 311 11.59 -2.05 0.35
C GLU A 311 11.91 -2.17 -1.15
N LYS A 312 12.92 -2.98 -1.53
CA LYS A 312 13.33 -3.17 -2.93
C LYS A 312 12.27 -3.89 -3.76
N VAL A 313 11.26 -4.48 -3.16
CA VAL A 313 10.10 -5.04 -3.88
C VAL A 313 9.34 -3.96 -4.65
N ASP A 314 9.22 -2.75 -4.10
CA ASP A 314 8.52 -1.65 -4.77
C ASP A 314 9.31 -1.17 -6.01
N ILE A 315 10.65 -1.28 -5.97
CA ILE A 315 11.53 -0.95 -7.11
C ILE A 315 11.35 -1.96 -8.26
N TRP A 316 11.16 -3.24 -7.95
CA TRP A 316 10.81 -4.24 -8.96
C TRP A 316 9.47 -3.92 -9.61
N SER A 317 8.42 -3.67 -8.82
CA SER A 317 7.10 -3.32 -9.33
C SER A 317 7.12 -2.02 -10.17
N LEU A 318 7.99 -1.06 -9.84
CA LEU A 318 8.24 0.12 -10.67
C LEU A 318 8.81 -0.24 -12.05
N GLY A 319 9.72 -1.21 -12.13
CA GLY A 319 10.25 -1.73 -13.38
C GLY A 319 9.20 -2.45 -14.23
N VAL A 320 8.35 -3.26 -13.59
CA VAL A 320 7.21 -3.94 -14.23
C VAL A 320 6.25 -2.91 -14.83
N LEU A 321 5.87 -1.89 -14.05
CA LEU A 321 5.00 -0.81 -14.51
C LEU A 321 5.60 0.01 -15.67
N CYS A 322 6.90 0.33 -15.61
CA CYS A 322 7.56 1.06 -16.68
C CYS A 322 7.48 0.30 -18.01
N TYR A 323 7.73 -1.02 -17.96
CA TYR A 323 7.56 -1.89 -19.12
C TYR A 323 6.11 -1.90 -19.60
N GLU A 324 5.15 -2.13 -18.69
CA GLU A 324 3.74 -2.25 -19.02
C GLU A 324 3.17 -0.96 -19.62
N PHE A 325 3.57 0.21 -19.12
CA PHE A 325 3.16 1.48 -19.71
C PHE A 325 3.62 1.63 -21.16
N LEU A 326 4.84 1.21 -21.50
CA LEU A 326 5.37 1.34 -22.86
C LEU A 326 4.84 0.23 -23.80
N VAL A 327 4.57 -0.95 -23.27
CA VAL A 327 4.27 -2.15 -24.07
C VAL A 327 2.78 -2.50 -24.09
N GLY A 328 2.03 -2.07 -23.07
CA GLY A 328 0.60 -2.35 -22.90
C GLY A 328 0.28 -3.63 -22.13
N LYS A 329 1.30 -4.39 -21.73
CA LYS A 329 1.17 -5.61 -20.94
C LYS A 329 2.39 -5.86 -20.04
N PRO A 330 2.27 -6.60 -18.94
CA PRO A 330 3.39 -6.95 -18.07
C PRO A 330 4.50 -7.74 -18.80
N PRO A 331 5.77 -7.62 -18.39
CA PRO A 331 6.91 -8.29 -19.04
C PRO A 331 6.92 -9.81 -18.88
N PHE A 332 6.30 -10.33 -17.82
CA PHE A 332 6.29 -11.76 -17.48
C PHE A 332 4.93 -12.43 -17.70
N GLU A 333 3.97 -11.72 -18.30
CA GLU A 333 2.65 -12.27 -18.60
C GLU A 333 2.80 -13.49 -19.52
N ALA A 334 2.22 -14.62 -19.09
CA ALA A 334 2.24 -15.87 -19.82
C ALA A 334 0.87 -16.58 -19.71
N THR A 335 0.69 -17.64 -20.50
CA THR A 335 -0.56 -18.41 -20.53
C THR A 335 -0.87 -19.13 -19.22
N THR A 336 0.15 -19.57 -18.50
CA THR A 336 -0.01 -20.33 -17.25
C THR A 336 0.74 -19.68 -16.09
N TYR A 337 0.21 -19.88 -14.88
CA TYR A 337 0.86 -19.46 -13.64
C TYR A 337 2.30 -19.96 -13.52
N GLN A 338 2.54 -21.22 -13.91
CA GLN A 338 3.87 -21.83 -13.84
C GLN A 338 4.86 -21.19 -14.81
N GLU A 339 4.41 -20.74 -15.99
CA GLU A 339 5.25 -20.03 -16.95
C GLU A 339 5.58 -18.62 -16.46
N THR A 340 4.59 -17.87 -15.96
CA THR A 340 4.84 -16.55 -15.35
C THR A 340 5.79 -16.66 -14.16
N TYR A 341 5.60 -17.65 -13.28
CA TYR A 341 6.51 -17.92 -12.17
C TYR A 341 7.96 -18.16 -12.65
N ARG A 342 8.14 -19.02 -13.67
CA ARG A 342 9.46 -19.31 -14.24
C ARG A 342 10.09 -18.08 -14.87
N ALA A 343 9.30 -17.29 -15.61
CA ALA A 343 9.75 -16.06 -16.25
C ALA A 343 10.22 -15.03 -15.21
N ILE A 344 9.47 -14.84 -14.12
CA ILE A 344 9.86 -13.96 -13.01
C ILE A 344 11.15 -14.48 -12.35
N SER A 345 11.19 -15.75 -11.95
CA SER A 345 12.35 -16.33 -11.24
C SER A 345 13.63 -16.28 -12.05
N ARG A 346 13.54 -16.37 -13.39
CA ARG A 346 14.69 -16.26 -14.31
C ARG A 346 14.93 -14.84 -14.83
N VAL A 347 14.04 -13.90 -14.51
CA VAL A 347 14.01 -12.55 -15.09
C VAL A 347 14.03 -12.62 -16.62
N GLU A 348 13.21 -13.49 -17.18
CA GLU A 348 13.13 -13.78 -18.61
C GLU A 348 11.96 -13.00 -19.23
N PHE A 349 12.30 -11.96 -19.99
CA PHE A 349 11.35 -11.16 -20.77
C PHE A 349 12.05 -10.59 -22.00
N ARG A 350 11.28 -10.09 -22.98
CA ARG A 350 11.82 -9.51 -24.22
C ARG A 350 11.22 -8.14 -24.49
N PHE A 351 12.04 -7.22 -24.97
CA PHE A 351 11.57 -5.90 -25.39
C PHE A 351 11.10 -5.93 -26.86
N PRO A 352 9.89 -5.44 -27.17
CA PRO A 352 9.50 -5.16 -28.55
C PRO A 352 10.46 -4.16 -29.22
N PRO A 353 10.67 -4.21 -30.55
CA PRO A 353 11.63 -3.34 -31.24
C PRO A 353 11.43 -1.83 -31.02
N PHE A 354 10.19 -1.40 -30.78
CA PHE A 354 9.85 0.01 -30.59
C PHE A 354 10.25 0.60 -29.23
N VAL A 355 10.64 -0.21 -28.25
CA VAL A 355 11.11 0.30 -26.95
C VAL A 355 12.52 0.86 -27.12
N THR A 356 12.74 2.12 -26.76
CA THR A 356 14.02 2.82 -26.97
C THR A 356 15.12 2.28 -26.06
N GLU A 357 16.37 2.52 -26.43
CA GLU A 357 17.54 2.09 -25.65
C GLU A 357 17.52 2.65 -24.22
N GLY A 358 17.16 3.93 -24.04
CA GLY A 358 17.07 4.55 -22.72
C GLY A 358 16.00 3.92 -21.82
N ALA A 359 14.85 3.57 -22.38
CA ALA A 359 13.81 2.85 -21.65
C ALA A 359 14.24 1.42 -21.28
N ARG A 360 14.88 0.70 -22.22
CA ARG A 360 15.43 -0.64 -21.98
C ARG A 360 16.46 -0.63 -20.86
N ASP A 361 17.36 0.35 -20.86
CA ASP A 361 18.39 0.52 -19.84
C ASP A 361 17.78 0.71 -18.45
N LEU A 362 16.82 1.63 -18.30
CA LEU A 362 16.12 1.84 -17.03
C LEU A 362 15.41 0.57 -16.55
N ILE A 363 14.59 -0.06 -17.41
CA ILE A 363 13.83 -1.26 -17.06
C ILE A 363 14.77 -2.39 -16.65
N SER A 364 15.87 -2.59 -17.39
CA SER A 364 16.86 -3.64 -17.11
C SER A 364 17.66 -3.40 -15.82
N LYS A 365 17.78 -2.15 -15.37
CA LYS A 365 18.39 -1.77 -14.09
C LYS A 365 17.42 -1.91 -12.91
N LEU A 366 16.11 -1.83 -13.14
CA LEU A 366 15.06 -2.06 -12.14
C LEU A 366 14.76 -3.55 -11.95
N LEU A 367 14.62 -4.29 -13.05
CA LEU A 367 14.31 -5.72 -13.07
C LEU A 367 15.59 -6.56 -12.90
N LYS A 368 16.17 -6.51 -11.71
CA LYS A 368 17.27 -7.40 -11.29
C LYS A 368 16.77 -8.48 -10.34
N HIS A 369 17.23 -9.72 -10.55
CA HIS A 369 16.93 -10.86 -9.67
C HIS A 369 17.38 -10.59 -8.24
N ASN A 370 18.64 -10.17 -8.08
CA ASN A 370 19.15 -9.75 -6.78
C ASN A 370 18.61 -8.35 -6.42
N PRO A 371 17.85 -8.21 -5.31
CA PRO A 371 17.28 -6.92 -4.89
C PRO A 371 18.33 -5.82 -4.65
N PHE A 372 19.55 -6.20 -4.26
CA PHE A 372 20.64 -5.24 -4.02
C PHE A 372 21.21 -4.62 -5.30
N HIS A 373 20.97 -5.23 -6.45
CA HIS A 373 21.43 -4.71 -7.74
C HIS A 373 20.40 -3.80 -8.42
N ARG A 374 19.20 -3.65 -7.85
CA ARG A 374 18.15 -2.79 -8.40
C ARG A 374 18.53 -1.32 -8.23
N LEU A 375 18.30 -0.51 -9.27
CA LEU A 375 18.57 0.92 -9.26
C LEU A 375 17.79 1.61 -8.13
N PRO A 376 18.46 2.30 -7.17
CA PRO A 376 17.78 3.03 -6.11
C PRO A 376 16.83 4.12 -6.65
N LEU A 377 15.72 4.40 -5.96
CA LEU A 377 14.71 5.38 -6.40
C LEU A 377 15.29 6.78 -6.67
N LYS A 378 16.25 7.22 -5.84
CA LYS A 378 16.98 8.49 -6.06
C LYS A 378 17.70 8.53 -7.41
N ASP A 379 18.24 7.39 -7.85
CA ASP A 379 19.01 7.27 -9.09
C ASP A 379 18.07 7.04 -10.29
N VAL A 380 16.87 6.49 -10.07
CA VAL A 380 15.78 6.46 -11.07
C VAL A 380 15.39 7.89 -11.47
N LEU A 381 15.21 8.78 -10.50
CA LEU A 381 14.85 10.19 -10.73
C LEU A 381 15.95 10.97 -11.50
N LEU A 382 17.18 10.46 -11.50
CA LEU A 382 18.32 11.04 -12.21
C LEU A 382 18.65 10.30 -13.51
N HIS A 383 17.93 9.23 -13.84
CA HIS A 383 18.21 8.41 -15.01
C HIS A 383 18.09 9.25 -16.29
N PRO A 384 19.03 9.18 -17.25
CA PRO A 384 19.01 10.02 -18.45
C PRO A 384 17.67 9.99 -19.20
N TRP A 385 17.12 8.80 -19.40
CA TRP A 385 15.82 8.62 -20.06
C TRP A 385 14.65 9.28 -19.30
N ILE A 386 14.67 9.26 -17.96
CA ILE A 386 13.65 9.95 -17.14
C ILE A 386 13.81 11.46 -17.29
N THR A 387 15.03 11.98 -17.15
CA THR A 387 15.29 13.42 -17.22
C THR A 387 15.04 14.02 -18.61
N ALA A 388 15.16 13.21 -19.67
CA ALA A 388 14.90 13.65 -21.04
C ALA A 388 13.41 13.67 -21.39
N ASN A 389 12.60 12.80 -20.78
CA ASN A 389 11.20 12.59 -21.18
C ASN A 389 10.17 13.08 -20.15
N SER A 390 10.52 13.16 -18.86
CA SER A 390 9.56 13.53 -17.83
C SER A 390 9.20 15.02 -17.90
N THR A 391 7.92 15.33 -17.75
CA THR A 391 7.42 16.71 -17.60
C THR A 391 7.48 17.20 -16.16
N LYS A 392 7.84 16.33 -15.21
CA LYS A 392 7.91 16.63 -13.79
C LYS A 392 9.36 16.69 -13.35
N ILE A 393 9.69 17.74 -12.60
CA ILE A 393 11.01 17.87 -11.98
C ILE A 393 10.91 17.24 -10.58
N PRO A 394 11.79 16.28 -10.23
CA PRO A 394 11.81 15.67 -8.89
C PRO A 394 11.98 16.73 -7.80
N ASN A 395 11.28 16.58 -6.67
CA ASN A 395 11.39 17.50 -5.54
C ASN A 395 12.80 17.55 -4.93
N SER A 396 13.64 16.51 -5.16
CA SER A 396 15.04 16.47 -4.71
C SER A 396 15.99 17.45 -5.43
N ARG A 397 15.50 18.21 -6.41
CA ARG A 397 16.24 19.30 -7.08
C ARG A 397 15.77 20.71 -6.65
N LYS A 398 14.86 20.82 -5.68
CA LYS A 398 14.44 22.11 -5.11
C LYS A 398 15.19 22.46 -3.84
#